data_AF-A0A4V1ZN22-F1
#
_entry.id   AF-A0A4V1ZN22-F1
#
_cell.length_a   1.000
_cell.length_b   1.000
_cell.length_c   1.000
_cell.angle_alpha   90.00
_cell.angle_beta   90.00
_cell.angle_gamma   90.00
#
_symmetry.space_group_name_H-M   'P 1'
#
loop_
_entity.id
_entity.type
_entity.pdbx_description
1 polymer ?
#
loop_
_entity_poly.entity_id
_entity_poly.type
_entity_poly.pdbx_seq_one_letter_code
_entity_poly.pdbx_strand_id
1 'polypeptide(L)' 'MLAALMVACAPAAWADVGPDQAAAVASQASGGARVLSVDRAGRSWRVKVVTGRGEVRVVMVDAATGRPQ' A
#
# COMPACT_ATOMS: atom_id res chain seq x y z
N MET A 1 14.66 -24.92 -36.17
CA MET A 1 14.08 -25.43 -34.91
C MET A 1 14.35 -24.37 -33.84
N LEU A 2 13.46 -23.38 -33.70
CA LEU A 2 13.57 -22.33 -32.69
C LEU A 2 12.60 -22.69 -31.55
N ALA A 3 13.12 -23.08 -30.39
CA ALA A 3 12.32 -23.29 -29.20
C ALA A 3 11.92 -21.92 -28.62
N ALA A 4 10.63 -21.58 -28.73
CA ALA A 4 10.08 -20.40 -28.09
C ALA A 4 9.99 -20.63 -26.57
N LEU A 5 10.83 -19.92 -25.81
CA LEU A 5 10.80 -19.92 -24.35
C LEU A 5 9.58 -19.10 -23.88
N MET A 6 8.43 -19.75 -23.74
CA MET A 6 7.26 -19.20 -23.08
C MET A 6 7.57 -19.10 -21.58
N VAL A 7 8.06 -17.94 -21.14
CA VAL A 7 8.11 -17.57 -19.72
C VAL A 7 6.67 -17.45 -19.25
N ALA A 8 6.15 -18.51 -18.65
CA ALA A 8 4.92 -18.47 -17.88
C ALA A 8 5.19 -17.63 -16.63
N CYS A 9 4.89 -16.33 -16.72
CA CYS A 9 4.83 -15.46 -15.56
C CYS A 9 3.61 -15.89 -14.75
N ALA A 10 3.83 -16.78 -13.78
CA ALA A 10 2.80 -17.13 -12.81
C ALA A 10 2.34 -15.84 -12.12
N PRO A 11 1.03 -15.60 -11.94
CA PRO A 11 0.60 -14.49 -11.11
C PRO A 11 1.18 -14.75 -9.72
N ALA A 12 2.02 -13.83 -9.24
CA ALA A 12 2.44 -13.82 -7.86
C ALA A 12 1.16 -13.98 -7.02
N ALA A 13 1.08 -15.04 -6.21
CA ALA A 13 0.12 -15.10 -5.14
C ALA A 13 0.43 -13.87 -4.27
N TRP A 14 -0.26 -12.76 -4.52
CA TRP A 14 0.03 -11.47 -3.93
C TRP A 14 -0.15 -11.63 -2.43
N ALA A 15 0.97 -11.67 -1.73
CA ALA A 15 1.03 -11.50 -0.30
C ALA A 15 0.15 -10.30 0.09
N ASP A 16 -0.46 -10.36 1.27
CA ASP A 16 -1.12 -9.21 1.90
C ASP A 16 -0.34 -7.93 1.59
N VAL A 17 -1.07 -6.84 1.33
CA VAL A 17 -0.53 -5.51 1.09
C VAL A 17 0.57 -5.22 2.11
N GLY A 18 1.77 -4.97 1.60
CA GLY A 18 2.93 -4.64 2.42
C GLY A 18 2.87 -3.20 2.95
N PRO A 19 3.76 -2.85 3.89
CA PRO A 19 3.80 -1.50 4.48
C PRO A 19 4.01 -0.41 3.42
N ASP A 20 4.88 -0.63 2.43
CA ASP A 20 5.16 0.36 1.37
C ASP A 20 3.95 0.60 0.45
N GLN A 21 3.21 -0.45 0.12
CA GLN A 21 1.96 -0.30 -0.64
C GLN A 21 0.90 0.44 0.18
N ALA A 22 0.75 0.12 1.48
CA ALA A 22 -0.15 0.84 2.36
C ALA A 22 0.22 2.33 2.47
N ALA A 23 1.53 2.64 2.54
CA ALA A 23 2.06 4.00 2.54
C ALA A 23 1.65 4.76 1.26
N ALA A 24 1.83 4.13 0.09
CA ALA A 24 1.47 4.71 -1.19
C ALA A 24 -0.05 4.96 -1.28
N VAL A 25 -0.87 3.97 -0.93
CA VAL A 25 -2.34 4.10 -0.90
C VAL A 25 -2.78 5.25 0.00
N ALA A 26 -2.26 5.31 1.23
CA ALA A 26 -2.64 6.35 2.18
C ALA A 26 -2.21 7.75 1.74
N SER A 27 -1.03 7.87 1.12
CA SER A 27 -0.55 9.13 0.54
C SER A 27 -1.46 9.60 -0.59
N GLN A 28 -1.80 8.72 -1.53
CA GLN A 28 -2.69 9.04 -2.66
C GLN A 28 -4.10 9.41 -2.19
N ALA A 29 -4.67 8.65 -1.25
CA ALA A 29 -5.97 8.94 -0.65
C ALA A 29 -6.01 10.31 0.08
N SER A 30 -4.85 10.79 0.53
CA SER A 30 -4.69 12.07 1.22
C SER A 30 -4.17 13.19 0.32
N GLY A 31 -4.27 13.05 -1.01
CA GLY A 31 -3.88 14.08 -1.98
C GLY A 31 -2.36 14.26 -2.12
N GLY A 32 -1.58 13.19 -1.96
CA GLY A 32 -0.11 13.22 -2.03
C GLY A 32 0.57 13.59 -0.71
N ALA A 33 -0.11 13.38 0.42
CA ALA A 33 0.43 13.68 1.75
C ALA A 33 1.70 12.87 2.04
N ARG A 34 2.63 13.44 2.82
CA ARG A 34 3.87 12.77 3.21
C ARG A 34 3.59 11.74 4.31
N VAL A 35 4.06 10.52 4.14
CA VAL A 35 3.93 9.46 5.15
C VAL A 35 4.92 9.70 6.30
N LEU A 36 4.44 9.58 7.53
CA LEU A 36 5.22 9.70 8.76
C LEU A 36 5.52 8.34 9.38
N SER A 37 4.52 7.47 9.45
CA SER A 37 4.69 6.09 9.96
C SER A 37 3.68 5.15 9.30
N VAL A 38 4.05 3.87 9.24
CA VAL A 38 3.19 2.78 8.81
C VAL A 38 3.29 1.70 9.86
N ASP A 39 2.19 1.43 10.55
CA ASP A 39 2.15 0.50 11.67
C ASP A 39 1.11 -0.59 11.39
N ARG A 40 1.40 -1.85 11.72
CA ARG A 40 0.40 -2.93 11.61
C ARG A 40 -0.64 -2.77 12.72
N ALA A 41 -1.91 -2.77 12.35
CA ALA A 41 -3.06 -2.65 13.24
C ALA A 41 -4.05 -3.80 12.96
N GLY A 42 -3.71 -5.00 13.45
CA GLY A 42 -4.51 -6.21 13.20
C GLY A 42 -4.48 -6.61 11.72
N ARG A 43 -5.66 -6.60 11.07
CA ARG A 43 -5.84 -6.91 9.64
C ARG A 43 -5.71 -5.68 8.73
N SER A 44 -5.35 -4.53 9.29
CA SER A 44 -5.15 -3.30 8.55
C SER A 44 -3.80 -2.68 8.88
N TRP A 45 -3.37 -1.74 8.05
CA TRP A 45 -2.26 -0.84 8.28
C TRP A 45 -2.81 0.49 8.78
N ARG A 46 -2.20 1.00 9.83
CA ARG A 46 -2.41 2.37 10.31
C ARG A 46 -1.30 3.23 9.71
N VAL A 47 -1.64 4.09 8.77
CA VAL A 47 -0.67 5.00 8.15
C VAL A 47 -0.89 6.40 8.66
N LYS A 48 0.13 6.99 9.29
CA LYS A 48 0.13 8.41 9.67
C LYS A 48 0.69 9.22 8.51
N VAL A 49 -0.03 10.25 8.11
CA VAL A 49 0.38 11.16 7.03
C VAL A 49 0.31 12.61 7.52
N VAL A 50 1.15 13.46 6.93
CA VAL A 50 1.09 14.92 7.10
C VAL A 50 0.75 15.57 5.77
N THR A 51 -0.29 16.39 5.76
CA THR A 51 -0.71 17.13 4.56
C THR A 51 0.22 18.31 4.29
N GLY A 52 0.14 18.92 3.11
CA GLY A 52 0.88 20.14 2.80
C GLY A 52 0.56 21.33 3.71
N ARG A 53 -0.55 21.26 4.48
CA ARG A 53 -0.93 22.27 5.49
C ARG A 53 -0.37 21.98 6.88
N GLY A 54 0.38 20.90 7.05
CA GLY A 54 0.91 20.47 8.35
C GLY A 54 -0.09 19.68 9.22
N GLU A 55 -1.27 19.36 8.70
CA GLU A 55 -2.25 18.55 9.43
C GLU A 55 -1.81 17.08 9.43
N VAL A 56 -1.81 16.45 10.60
CA VAL A 56 -1.55 15.01 10.72
C VAL A 56 -2.87 14.24 10.71
N ARG A 57 -2.94 13.24 9.83
CA ARG A 57 -4.11 12.37 9.67
C ARG A 57 -3.69 10.91 9.74
N VAL A 58 -4.64 10.06 10.13
CA VAL A 58 -4.46 8.60 10.15
C VAL A 58 -5.35 8.01 9.08
N VAL A 59 -4.76 7.25 8.16
CA VAL A 59 -5.48 6.48 7.13
C VAL A 59 -5.35 5.01 7.48
N MET A 60 -6.48 4.32 7.59
CA MET A 60 -6.51 2.88 7.78
C MET A 60 -6.54 2.22 6.41
N VAL A 61 -5.64 1.27 6.13
CA VAL A 61 -5.62 0.54 4.85
C VAL A 61 -5.81 -0.94 5.15
N ASP A 62 -6.84 -1.57 4.61
CA ASP A 62 -7.05 -3.01 4.79
C ASP A 62 -5.88 -3.79 4.18
N ALA A 63 -5.26 -4.69 4.95
CA ALA A 63 -4.03 -5.38 4.53
C ALA A 63 -4.30 -6.49 3.50
N ALA A 64 -5.53 -6.99 3.40
CA ALA A 64 -5.87 -8.02 2.42
C ALA A 64 -6.23 -7.42 1.06
N THR A 65 -6.82 -6.23 1.05
CA THR A 65 -7.41 -5.61 -0.15
C THR A 65 -6.72 -4.32 -0.60
N GLY A 66 -5.93 -3.70 0.27
CA GLY A 66 -5.28 -2.41 0.00
C GLY A 66 -6.22 -1.23 -0.05
N ARG A 67 -7.47 -1.38 0.41
CA ARG A 67 -8.46 -0.30 0.36
C ARG A 67 -8.31 0.62 1.58
N PRO A 68 -8.24 1.95 1.37
CA PRO A 68 -8.29 2.90 2.46
C PRO A 68 -9.72 2.95 3.06
N GLN A 69 -9.81 3.12 4.38
CA GLN A 69 -11.04 3.30 5.16
C GLN A 69 -11.07 4.68 5.80
#